data_AF-A0A4V3G6C2-F1
#
_entry.id   AF-A0A4V3G6C2-F1
#
_cell.length_a   1.000
_cell.length_b   1.000
_cell.length_c   1.000
_cell.angle_alpha   90.00
_cell.angle_beta   90.00
_cell.angle_gamma   90.00
#
_symmetry.space_group_name_H-M   'P 1'
#
loop_
_entity.id
_entity.type
_entity.pdbx_description
1 polymer ?
#
loop_
_entity_poly.entity_id
_entity_poly.type
_entity_poly.pdbx_seq_one_letter_code
_entity_poly.pdbx_strand_id
1 'polypeptide(L)'
;MSKRWIDIMEYLTKHKVATSEAMAQALYVSPKTIQNEIKKLGEILQDYGATIISKQRIGYSLVVNDEKKLHNFMLEINQEIMNHPMTKEDRIQFQLELLLLNNDKYIKVEDIADQLYISKSSVSQDLKEVRTILEEFNLTLITRPNYGIKVEGKEFDFRLCTASHTIKRLDFNYQEDTNEQVRKINLCVSKHLNEGLIQPMRT
;
A
#
# COMPACT_ATOMS: atom_id res chain seq x y z
N MET A 1 5.80 5.18 -8.09
CA MET A 1 4.90 5.68 -9.17
C MET A 1 3.42 5.58 -8.77
N SER A 2 2.50 6.41 -9.29
CA SER A 2 1.07 6.36 -8.91
C SER A 2 0.35 5.15 -9.53
N LYS A 3 -0.35 4.34 -8.72
CA LYS A 3 -1.26 3.25 -9.16
C LYS A 3 -2.14 3.64 -10.36
N ARG A 4 -2.59 4.90 -10.38
CA ARG A 4 -3.44 5.44 -11.44
C ARG A 4 -2.79 5.41 -12.82
N TRP A 5 -1.46 5.50 -12.90
CA TRP A 5 -0.75 5.42 -14.19
C TRP A 5 -0.76 4.02 -14.75
N ILE A 6 -0.62 2.97 -13.92
CA ILE A 6 -0.85 1.60 -14.37
C ILE A 6 -2.28 1.46 -14.87
N ASP A 7 -3.27 1.88 -14.06
CA ASP A 7 -4.68 1.71 -14.42
C ASP A 7 -5.00 2.37 -15.78
N ILE A 8 -4.43 3.56 -16.05
CA ILE A 8 -4.55 4.24 -17.35
C ILE A 8 -3.85 3.46 -18.46
N MET A 9 -2.63 2.96 -18.23
CA MET A 9 -1.88 2.19 -19.23
C MET A 9 -2.57 0.86 -19.57
N GLU A 10 -3.06 0.14 -18.57
CA GLU A 10 -3.81 -1.12 -18.75
C GLU A 10 -5.11 -0.85 -19.53
N TYR A 11 -5.83 0.20 -19.16
CA TYR A 11 -7.05 0.58 -19.86
C TYR A 11 -6.78 0.90 -21.34
N LEU A 12 -5.75 1.70 -21.64
CA LEU A 12 -5.39 2.04 -23.02
C LEU A 12 -4.90 0.82 -23.81
N THR A 13 -4.18 -0.10 -23.17
CA THR A 13 -3.73 -1.36 -23.78
C THR A 13 -4.94 -2.24 -24.17
N LYS A 14 -5.95 -2.33 -23.30
CA LYS A 14 -7.15 -3.14 -23.54
C LYS A 14 -8.08 -2.54 -24.59
N HIS A 15 -8.26 -1.22 -24.57
CA HIS A 15 -9.28 -0.54 -25.38
C HIS A 15 -8.76 0.08 -26.68
N LYS A 16 -7.44 0.07 -26.92
CA LYS A 16 -6.71 0.66 -28.07
C LYS A 16 -6.84 2.18 -28.21
N VAL A 17 -8.04 2.73 -28.03
CA VAL A 17 -8.36 4.16 -28.04
C VAL A 17 -9.42 4.43 -26.96
N ALA A 18 -9.20 5.43 -26.11
CA ALA A 18 -10.15 5.81 -25.07
C ALA A 18 -10.24 7.32 -24.85
N THR A 19 -11.43 7.84 -24.54
CA THR A 19 -11.61 9.24 -24.14
C THR A 19 -11.29 9.46 -22.67
N SER A 20 -11.01 10.71 -22.27
CA SER A 20 -10.82 11.05 -20.85
C SER A 20 -12.05 10.74 -20.01
N GLU A 21 -13.23 10.87 -20.60
CA GLU A 21 -14.53 10.63 -19.99
C GLU A 21 -14.75 9.14 -19.74
N ALA A 22 -14.44 8.28 -20.72
CA ALA A 22 -14.56 6.83 -20.56
C ALA A 22 -13.60 6.29 -19.49
N MET A 23 -12.34 6.75 -19.51
CA MET A 23 -11.36 6.40 -18.47
C MET A 23 -11.76 6.94 -17.10
N ALA A 24 -12.27 8.17 -17.03
CA ALA A 24 -12.73 8.77 -15.77
C ALA A 24 -13.86 7.96 -15.14
N GLN A 25 -14.82 7.49 -15.95
CA GLN A 25 -15.90 6.63 -15.49
C GLN A 25 -15.40 5.27 -15.00
N ALA A 26 -14.49 4.64 -15.74
CA ALA A 26 -13.94 3.34 -15.38
C ALA A 26 -13.03 3.38 -14.14
N LEU A 27 -12.31 4.49 -13.95
CA LEU A 27 -11.33 4.68 -12.87
C LEU A 27 -11.88 5.51 -11.70
N TYR A 28 -13.18 5.84 -11.71
CA TYR A 28 -13.88 6.57 -10.66
C TYR A 28 -13.21 7.90 -10.26
N VAL A 29 -12.74 8.66 -11.25
CA VAL A 29 -12.11 9.98 -11.06
C VAL A 29 -12.69 11.01 -12.02
N SER A 30 -12.30 12.28 -11.87
CA SER A 30 -12.75 13.33 -12.81
C SER A 30 -12.01 13.22 -14.17
N PRO A 31 -12.64 13.60 -15.29
CA PRO A 31 -11.95 13.70 -16.59
C PRO A 31 -10.73 14.63 -16.55
N LYS A 32 -10.80 15.69 -15.73
CA LYS A 32 -9.67 16.62 -15.54
C LYS A 32 -8.48 15.95 -14.86
N THR A 33 -8.74 15.05 -13.90
CA THR A 33 -7.70 14.21 -13.28
C THR A 33 -7.05 13.33 -14.34
N ILE A 34 -7.83 12.60 -15.15
CA ILE A 34 -7.30 11.75 -16.22
C ILE A 34 -6.40 12.53 -17.19
N GLN A 35 -6.84 13.71 -17.63
CA GLN A 35 -6.05 14.54 -18.55
C GLN A 35 -4.71 15.00 -17.94
N ASN A 36 -4.71 15.39 -16.66
CA ASN A 36 -3.48 15.78 -15.96
C ASN A 36 -2.53 14.59 -15.80
N GLU A 37 -3.06 13.41 -15.48
CA GLU A 37 -2.27 12.18 -15.31
C GLU A 37 -1.69 11.71 -16.64
N ILE A 38 -2.49 11.72 -17.72
CA ILE A 38 -2.04 11.39 -19.08
C ILE A 38 -0.90 12.31 -19.52
N LYS A 39 -0.97 13.61 -19.20
CA LYS A 39 0.10 14.55 -19.56
C LYS A 39 1.41 14.16 -18.87
N LYS A 40 1.39 13.97 -17.55
CA LYS A 40 2.58 13.58 -16.77
C LYS A 40 3.12 12.21 -17.21
N LEU A 41 2.23 11.25 -17.39
CA LEU A 41 2.57 9.90 -17.83
C LEU A 41 3.20 9.93 -19.24
N GLY A 42 2.65 10.74 -20.14
CA GLY A 42 3.17 10.91 -21.50
C GLY A 42 4.59 11.51 -21.54
N GLU A 43 4.92 12.42 -20.62
CA GLU A 43 6.27 13.00 -20.49
C GLU A 43 7.29 11.92 -20.10
N ILE A 44 6.91 10.97 -19.25
CA ILE A 44 7.81 9.94 -18.73
C ILE A 44 7.94 8.76 -19.70
N LEU A 45 6.83 8.31 -20.30
CA LEU A 45 6.82 7.11 -21.16
C LEU A 45 7.76 7.19 -22.36
N GLN A 46 8.08 8.40 -22.84
CA GLN A 46 9.00 8.59 -23.98
C GLN A 46 10.37 7.95 -23.73
N ASP A 47 10.89 8.07 -22.51
CA ASP A 47 12.18 7.50 -22.12
C ASP A 47 12.12 5.97 -21.96
N TYR A 48 10.91 5.44 -21.74
CA TYR A 48 10.63 4.02 -21.49
C TYR A 48 10.02 3.27 -22.67
N GLY A 49 10.16 3.82 -23.88
CA GLY A 49 9.79 3.10 -25.11
C GLY A 49 8.31 3.11 -25.44
N ALA A 50 7.51 4.01 -24.86
CA ALA A 50 6.10 4.19 -25.22
C ALA A 50 5.72 5.67 -25.34
N THR A 51 4.57 5.95 -25.94
CA THR A 51 4.08 7.32 -26.07
C THR A 51 2.56 7.32 -26.06
N ILE A 52 1.95 8.32 -25.42
CA ILE A 52 0.51 8.54 -25.50
C ILE A 52 0.22 9.57 -26.58
N ILE A 53 -0.55 9.17 -27.59
CA ILE A 53 -0.99 10.04 -28.67
C ILE A 53 -2.40 10.53 -28.37
N SER A 54 -2.60 11.85 -28.38
CA SER A 54 -3.92 12.46 -28.33
C SER A 54 -4.43 12.73 -29.74
N LYS A 55 -5.61 12.20 -30.08
CA LYS A 55 -6.31 12.47 -31.33
C LYS A 55 -7.60 13.25 -31.03
N GLN A 56 -7.69 14.45 -31.58
CA GLN A 56 -8.82 15.35 -31.35
C GLN A 56 -10.14 14.66 -31.72
N ARG A 57 -11.15 14.75 -30.83
CA ARG A 57 -12.47 14.11 -30.96
C ARG A 57 -12.48 12.57 -31.00
N ILE A 58 -11.33 11.93 -30.80
CA ILE A 58 -11.18 10.46 -30.84
C ILE A 58 -10.74 9.94 -29.46
N GLY A 59 -9.81 10.64 -28.80
CA GLY A 59 -9.30 10.26 -27.47
C GLY A 59 -7.79 10.03 -27.47
N TYR A 60 -7.35 9.16 -26.57
CA TYR A 60 -5.95 8.83 -26.33
C TYR A 60 -5.65 7.39 -26.73
N SER A 61 -4.43 7.15 -27.20
CA SER A 61 -3.94 5.82 -27.55
C SER A 61 -2.50 5.66 -27.07
N LEU A 62 -2.19 4.51 -26.49
CA LEU A 62 -0.84 4.13 -26.10
C LEU A 62 -0.15 3.46 -27.29
N VAL A 63 0.98 4.02 -27.72
CA VAL A 63 1.82 3.45 -28.77
C VAL A 63 3.11 2.95 -28.13
N VAL A 64 3.43 1.69 -28.36
CA VAL A 64 4.66 1.05 -27.89
C VAL A 64 5.68 1.12 -29.02
N ASN A 65 6.78 1.82 -28.78
CA ASN A 65 7.88 1.99 -29.73
C ASN A 65 8.98 0.95 -29.50
N ASP A 66 9.20 0.55 -28.23
CA ASP A 66 10.18 -0.47 -27.81
C ASP A 66 9.57 -1.33 -26.71
N GLU A 67 9.14 -2.55 -27.08
CA GLU A 67 8.52 -3.50 -26.15
C GLU A 67 9.44 -3.93 -25.01
N LYS A 68 10.76 -4.02 -25.25
CA LYS A 68 11.71 -4.47 -24.21
C LYS A 68 11.91 -3.40 -23.16
N LYS A 69 12.06 -2.14 -23.57
CA LYS A 69 12.14 -1.00 -22.63
C LYS A 69 10.86 -0.84 -21.83
N LEU A 70 9.72 -0.94 -22.49
CA LEU A 70 8.43 -0.86 -21.80
C LEU A 70 8.24 -2.02 -20.83
N HIS A 71 8.64 -3.24 -21.22
CA HIS A 71 8.58 -4.41 -20.34
C HIS A 71 9.45 -4.23 -19.09
N ASN A 72 10.69 -3.76 -19.24
CA ASN A 72 11.58 -3.49 -18.10
C ASN A 72 11.02 -2.40 -17.18
N PHE A 73 10.48 -1.33 -17.76
CA PHE A 73 9.78 -0.30 -17.01
C PHE A 73 8.57 -0.84 -16.24
N MET A 74 7.77 -1.71 -16.85
CA MET A 74 6.64 -2.35 -16.18
C MET A 74 7.11 -3.29 -15.06
N LEU A 75 8.25 -3.98 -15.21
CA LEU A 75 8.83 -4.79 -14.14
C LEU A 75 9.32 -3.92 -12.97
N GLU A 76 10.01 -2.81 -13.25
CA GLU A 76 10.46 -1.84 -12.26
C GLU A 76 9.26 -1.25 -11.49
N ILE A 77 8.22 -0.83 -12.22
CA ILE A 77 6.98 -0.33 -11.63
C ILE A 77 6.27 -1.41 -10.81
N ASN A 78 6.16 -2.63 -11.32
CA ASN A 78 5.49 -3.71 -10.59
C ASN A 78 6.22 -4.05 -9.30
N GLN A 79 7.56 -3.99 -9.26
CA GLN A 79 8.31 -4.16 -8.01
C GLN A 79 8.07 -3.00 -7.04
N GLU A 80 7.95 -1.77 -7.54
CA GLU A 80 7.64 -0.60 -6.71
C GLU A 80 6.18 -0.65 -6.18
N ILE A 81 5.23 -1.11 -7.00
CA ILE A 81 3.78 -1.12 -6.71
C ILE A 81 3.31 -2.35 -5.95
N MET A 82 3.92 -3.52 -6.15
CA MET A 82 3.71 -4.68 -5.27
C MET A 82 4.12 -4.39 -3.82
N ASN A 83 4.99 -3.39 -3.61
CA ASN A 83 5.36 -2.89 -2.29
C ASN A 83 4.57 -1.63 -1.85
N HIS A 84 3.70 -1.08 -2.71
CA HIS A 84 2.94 0.13 -2.42
C HIS A 84 1.50 -0.20 -2.00
N PRO A 85 1.04 0.26 -0.83
CA PRO A 85 -0.32 -0.01 -0.37
C PRO A 85 -1.43 0.50 -1.32
N MET A 86 -2.22 -0.43 -1.87
CA MET A 86 -3.19 -0.14 -2.93
C MET A 86 -4.63 0.03 -2.43
N THR A 87 -4.98 -0.57 -1.29
CA THR A 87 -6.28 -0.49 -0.61
C THR A 87 -6.18 0.25 0.72
N LYS A 88 -7.31 0.51 1.38
CA LYS A 88 -7.29 1.10 2.73
C LYS A 88 -6.64 0.12 3.71
N GLU A 89 -7.01 -1.14 3.61
CA GLU A 89 -6.48 -2.25 4.39
C GLU A 89 -4.96 -2.38 4.23
N ASP A 90 -4.45 -2.29 2.99
CA ASP A 90 -3.00 -2.32 2.74
C ASP A 90 -2.30 -1.11 3.38
N ARG A 91 -2.92 0.07 3.35
CA ARG A 91 -2.31 1.29 3.93
C ARG A 91 -2.20 1.19 5.44
N ILE A 92 -3.22 0.64 6.09
CA ILE A 92 -3.25 0.37 7.53
C ILE A 92 -2.18 -0.65 7.88
N GLN A 93 -2.12 -1.73 7.10
CA GLN A 93 -1.12 -2.79 7.27
C GLN A 93 0.31 -2.23 7.15
N PHE A 94 0.57 -1.42 6.13
CA PHE A 94 1.86 -0.76 5.96
C PHE A 94 2.20 0.18 7.11
N GLN A 95 1.26 1.01 7.55
CA GLN A 95 1.46 1.92 8.69
C GLN A 95 1.76 1.12 9.97
N LEU A 96 1.05 0.03 10.20
CA LEU A 96 1.28 -0.88 11.32
C LEU A 96 2.69 -1.48 11.26
N GLU A 97 3.08 -2.08 10.14
CA GLU A 97 4.42 -2.66 9.93
C GLU A 97 5.53 -1.62 10.15
N LEU A 98 5.37 -0.44 9.54
CA LEU A 98 6.33 0.65 9.65
C LEU A 98 6.55 1.05 11.11
N LEU A 99 5.47 1.16 11.88
CA LEU A 99 5.50 1.55 13.28
C LEU A 99 6.06 0.46 14.20
N LEU A 100 5.75 -0.81 13.93
CA LEU A 100 6.27 -1.94 14.70
C LEU A 100 7.78 -2.16 14.46
N LEU A 101 8.24 -2.02 13.21
CA LEU A 101 9.65 -2.19 12.84
C LEU A 101 10.55 -1.04 13.33
N ASN A 102 9.99 0.15 13.52
CA ASN A 102 10.70 1.35 13.98
C ASN A 102 10.25 1.74 15.40
N ASN A 103 10.01 0.75 16.27
CA ASN A 103 9.49 0.95 17.61
C ASN A 103 10.43 1.70 18.58
N ASP A 104 11.64 2.05 18.16
CA ASP A 104 12.60 2.85 18.92
C ASP A 104 12.49 4.35 18.60
N LYS A 105 11.86 4.73 17.48
CA LYS A 105 11.84 6.10 16.94
C LYS A 105 10.45 6.70 16.85
N TYR A 106 10.41 8.03 16.80
CA TYR A 106 9.19 8.76 16.39
C TYR A 106 9.22 8.95 14.88
N ILE A 107 8.07 8.74 14.25
CA ILE A 107 7.85 8.94 12.81
C ILE A 107 6.83 10.06 12.63
N LYS A 108 7.09 11.02 11.74
CA LYS A 108 6.13 12.09 11.47
C LYS A 108 5.02 11.58 10.55
N VAL A 109 3.81 12.06 10.79
CA VAL A 109 2.64 11.74 9.96
C VAL A 109 2.83 12.28 8.54
N GLU A 110 3.52 13.42 8.42
CA GLU A 110 4.03 14.00 7.18
C GLU A 110 4.81 12.98 6.34
N ASP A 111 5.81 12.35 6.94
CA ASP A 111 6.71 11.44 6.23
C ASP A 111 5.95 10.20 5.72
N ILE A 112 4.99 9.70 6.50
CA ILE A 112 4.10 8.60 6.11
C ILE A 112 3.19 9.02 4.95
N ALA A 113 2.63 10.22 5.03
CA ALA A 113 1.75 10.77 3.99
C ALA A 113 2.48 10.93 2.66
N ASP A 114 3.72 11.42 2.71
CA ASP A 114 4.59 11.58 1.55
C ASP A 114 4.97 10.22 0.95
N GLN A 115 5.36 9.24 1.78
CA GLN A 115 5.66 7.87 1.32
C GLN A 115 4.46 7.19 0.66
N LEU A 116 3.25 7.38 1.21
CA LEU A 116 2.02 6.79 0.68
C LEU A 116 1.37 7.59 -0.45
N TYR A 117 1.88 8.80 -0.74
CA TYR A 117 1.30 9.77 -1.67
C TYR A 117 -0.17 10.11 -1.37
N ILE A 118 -0.50 10.31 -0.08
CA ILE A 118 -1.86 10.65 0.39
C ILE A 118 -1.85 11.87 1.31
N SER A 119 -3.04 12.35 1.69
CA SER A 119 -3.15 13.47 2.62
C SER A 119 -2.82 13.06 4.06
N LYS A 120 -2.31 13.99 4.89
CA LYS A 120 -2.14 13.79 6.35
C LYS A 120 -3.45 13.39 7.03
N SER A 121 -4.58 13.92 6.56
CA SER A 121 -5.91 13.55 7.06
C SER A 121 -6.26 12.09 6.76
N SER A 122 -5.86 11.57 5.60
CA SER A 122 -6.05 10.15 5.25
C SER A 122 -5.21 9.25 6.15
N VAL A 123 -3.94 9.59 6.37
CA VAL A 123 -3.08 8.86 7.32
C VAL A 123 -3.68 8.92 8.73
N SER A 124 -4.10 10.10 9.19
CA SER A 124 -4.70 10.27 10.52
C SER A 124 -5.99 9.44 10.70
N GLN A 125 -6.76 9.24 9.62
CA GLN A 125 -7.94 8.40 9.64
C GLN A 125 -7.57 6.91 9.68
N ASP A 126 -6.59 6.47 8.87
CA ASP A 126 -6.07 5.10 8.88
C ASP A 126 -5.46 4.76 10.27
N LEU A 127 -4.75 5.71 10.91
CA LEU A 127 -4.16 5.55 12.24
C LEU A 127 -5.17 5.26 13.37
N LYS A 128 -6.46 5.57 13.17
CA LYS A 128 -7.51 5.19 14.12
C LYS A 128 -7.69 3.67 14.17
N GLU A 129 -7.67 3.01 13.02
CA GLU A 129 -7.72 1.55 12.92
C GLU A 129 -6.41 0.91 13.39
N VAL A 130 -5.25 1.50 13.04
CA VAL A 130 -3.95 1.05 13.55
C VAL A 130 -3.94 1.06 15.09
N ARG A 131 -4.50 2.09 15.72
CA ARG A 131 -4.62 2.18 17.17
C ARG A 131 -5.45 1.02 17.74
N THR A 132 -6.62 0.74 17.16
CA THR A 132 -7.47 -0.38 17.58
C THR A 132 -6.72 -1.70 17.52
N ILE A 133 -6.01 -1.96 16.42
CA ILE A 133 -5.21 -3.19 16.25
C ILE A 133 -4.14 -3.28 17.35
N LEU A 134 -3.39 -2.21 17.59
CA LEU A 134 -2.33 -2.20 18.61
C LEU A 134 -2.87 -2.48 20.02
N GLU A 135 -4.04 -1.92 20.36
CA GLU A 135 -4.69 -2.10 21.66
C GLU A 135 -5.04 -3.58 21.94
N GLU A 136 -5.40 -4.38 20.92
CA GLU A 136 -5.64 -5.82 21.05
C GLU A 136 -4.39 -6.60 21.51
N PHE A 137 -3.20 -6.04 21.28
CA PHE A 137 -1.91 -6.63 21.67
C PHE A 137 -1.28 -5.92 22.89
N ASN A 138 -2.01 -5.09 23.64
CA ASN A 138 -1.45 -4.26 24.72
C ASN A 138 -0.36 -3.27 24.28
N LEU A 139 -0.37 -2.86 23.00
CA LEU A 139 0.52 -1.83 22.46
C LEU A 139 -0.21 -0.49 22.41
N THR A 140 0.51 0.60 22.67
CA THR A 140 -0.06 1.96 22.69
C THR A 140 0.60 2.83 21.64
N LEU A 141 -0.21 3.46 20.77
CA LEU A 141 0.26 4.49 19.85
C LEU A 141 0.32 5.85 20.55
N ILE A 142 1.52 6.28 20.90
CA ILE A 142 1.77 7.59 21.51
C ILE A 142 2.03 8.66 20.44
N THR A 143 1.67 9.91 20.75
CA THR A 143 1.89 11.07 19.88
C THR A 143 2.60 12.14 20.68
N ARG A 144 3.67 12.70 20.12
CA ARG A 144 4.44 13.78 20.73
C ARG A 144 4.48 15.00 19.80
N PRO A 145 4.02 16.18 20.25
CA PRO A 145 4.04 17.40 19.43
C PRO A 145 5.44 17.67 18.87
N ASN A 146 5.55 17.99 17.58
CA ASN A 146 6.80 18.24 16.83
C ASN A 146 7.75 17.04 16.64
N TYR A 147 7.47 15.88 17.24
CA TYR A 147 8.29 14.67 17.08
C TYR A 147 7.59 13.63 16.18
N GLY A 148 6.27 13.46 16.33
CA GLY A 148 5.48 12.51 15.55
C GLY A 148 4.81 11.44 16.41
N ILE A 149 4.66 10.25 15.86
CA ILE A 149 4.01 9.10 16.48
C ILE A 149 4.99 7.94 16.69
N LYS A 150 4.73 7.13 17.71
CA LYS A 150 5.55 5.97 18.09
C LYS A 150 4.66 4.93 18.79
N VAL A 151 5.02 3.66 18.70
CA VAL A 151 4.38 2.59 19.46
C VAL A 151 5.20 2.28 20.71
N GLU A 152 4.52 2.08 21.84
CA GLU A 152 5.11 1.65 23.11
C GLU A 152 4.40 0.40 23.65
N GLY A 153 5.16 -0.46 24.32
CA GLY A 153 4.67 -1.71 24.88
C GLY A 153 5.83 -2.63 25.24
N LYS A 154 5.52 -3.86 25.69
CA LYS A 154 6.55 -4.86 25.98
C LYS A 154 7.04 -5.48 24.69
N GLU A 155 8.29 -5.92 24.69
CA GLU A 155 8.89 -6.61 23.55
C GLU A 155 8.01 -7.77 23.06
N PHE A 156 7.54 -8.60 23.99
CA PHE A 156 6.73 -9.77 23.66
C PHE A 156 5.47 -9.40 22.87
N ASP A 157 4.82 -8.29 23.25
CA ASP A 157 3.62 -7.77 22.61
C ASP A 157 3.92 -7.28 21.19
N PHE A 158 5.08 -6.64 20.97
CA PHE A 158 5.57 -6.28 19.63
C PHE A 158 5.76 -7.52 18.76
N ARG A 159 6.42 -8.56 19.28
CA ARG A 159 6.65 -9.79 18.53
C ARG A 159 5.35 -10.50 18.21
N LEU A 160 4.40 -10.52 19.14
CA LEU A 160 3.10 -11.14 18.94
C LEU A 160 2.29 -10.40 17.86
N CYS A 161 2.21 -9.06 17.95
CA CYS A 161 1.53 -8.23 16.94
C CYS A 161 2.19 -8.38 15.55
N THR A 162 3.53 -8.31 15.51
CA THR A 162 4.30 -8.46 14.27
C THR A 162 4.07 -9.83 13.64
N ALA A 163 4.11 -10.92 14.44
CA ALA A 163 3.86 -12.27 13.95
C ALA A 163 2.45 -12.42 13.37
N SER A 164 1.43 -11.87 14.04
CA SER A 164 0.04 -11.91 13.57
C SER A 164 -0.18 -11.15 12.25
N HIS A 165 0.53 -10.04 12.03
CA HIS A 165 0.25 -9.14 10.92
C HIS A 165 1.25 -9.21 9.75
N THR A 166 2.46 -9.72 9.91
CA THR A 166 3.49 -9.72 8.85
C THR A 166 3.35 -10.87 7.84
N ILE A 167 2.58 -11.91 8.17
CA ILE A 167 2.52 -13.15 7.37
C ILE A 167 1.93 -12.93 5.97
N LYS A 168 1.04 -11.94 5.79
CA LYS A 168 0.44 -11.64 4.48
C LYS A 168 1.45 -11.24 3.40
N ARG A 169 2.58 -10.62 3.73
CA ARG A 169 3.65 -10.31 2.74
C ARG A 169 4.56 -11.50 2.46
N LEU A 170 4.71 -12.42 3.41
CA LEU A 170 5.55 -13.61 3.25
C LEU A 170 4.91 -14.63 2.31
N ASP A 171 3.59 -14.73 2.27
CA ASP A 171 2.88 -15.62 1.35
C ASP A 171 3.13 -15.32 -0.15
N PHE A 172 3.54 -14.10 -0.50
CA PHE A 172 3.81 -13.72 -1.90
C PHE A 172 5.25 -14.00 -2.38
N ASN A 173 6.20 -14.21 -1.47
CA ASN A 173 7.62 -14.42 -1.80
C ASN A 173 8.10 -15.86 -1.53
N TYR A 174 7.26 -16.74 -0.99
CA TYR A 174 7.63 -18.11 -0.67
C TYR A 174 7.04 -19.10 -1.67
N GLN A 175 7.92 -19.87 -2.32
CA GLN A 175 7.53 -21.08 -3.06
C GLN A 175 6.80 -22.06 -2.11
N GLU A 176 5.81 -22.78 -2.64
CA GLU A 176 4.69 -23.46 -1.94
C GLU A 176 5.02 -24.42 -0.77
N ASP A 177 6.30 -24.74 -0.50
CA ASP A 177 6.70 -25.86 0.36
C ASP A 177 6.82 -25.56 1.87
N THR A 178 6.60 -24.32 2.35
CA THR A 178 6.78 -23.96 3.79
C THR A 178 5.49 -23.80 4.59
N ASN A 179 4.38 -24.36 4.10
CA ASN A 179 3.02 -24.12 4.60
C ASN A 179 2.71 -24.66 6.01
N GLU A 180 3.47 -25.61 6.55
CA GLU A 180 3.12 -26.23 7.85
C GLU A 180 3.61 -25.41 9.06
N GLN A 181 4.81 -24.82 8.98
CA GLN A 181 5.42 -24.12 10.12
C GLN A 181 4.77 -22.76 10.36
N VAL A 182 4.53 -21.99 9.29
CA VAL A 182 3.82 -20.69 9.36
C VAL A 182 2.40 -20.89 9.89
N ARG A 183 1.71 -21.94 9.44
CA ARG A 183 0.37 -22.28 9.93
C ARG A 183 0.38 -22.67 11.41
N LYS A 184 1.40 -23.42 11.87
CA LYS A 184 1.58 -23.74 13.31
C LYS A 184 1.85 -22.49 14.14
N ILE A 185 2.66 -21.55 13.66
CA ILE A 185 2.89 -20.27 14.32
C ILE A 185 1.58 -19.49 14.43
N ASN A 186 0.84 -19.33 13.33
CA ASN A 186 -0.48 -18.69 13.33
C ASN A 186 -1.46 -19.35 14.30
N LEU A 187 -1.53 -20.68 14.31
CA LEU A 187 -2.41 -21.42 15.23
C LEU A 187 -2.03 -21.15 16.69
N CYS A 188 -0.74 -21.19 17.03
CA CYS A 188 -0.25 -20.91 18.37
C CYS A 188 -0.52 -19.47 18.80
N VAL A 189 -0.29 -18.50 17.91
CA VAL A 189 -0.53 -17.07 18.15
C VAL A 189 -2.03 -16.82 18.38
N SER A 190 -2.90 -17.31 17.50
CA SER A 190 -4.35 -17.17 17.63
C SER A 190 -4.91 -17.87 18.87
N LYS A 191 -4.32 -19.00 19.28
CA LYS A 191 -4.70 -19.68 20.53
C LYS A 191 -4.35 -18.82 21.74
N HIS A 192 -3.15 -18.23 21.76
CA HIS A 192 -2.70 -17.40 22.89
C HIS A 192 -3.49 -16.10 23.02
N LEU A 193 -3.88 -15.47 21.90
CA LEU A 193 -4.73 -14.28 21.88
C LEU A 193 -6.13 -14.55 22.47
N ASN A 194 -6.70 -15.72 22.22
CA ASN A 194 -8.01 -16.11 22.75
C ASN A 194 -7.97 -16.58 24.21
N GLU A 195 -6.87 -17.21 24.64
CA GLU A 195 -6.71 -17.69 26.03
C GLU A 195 -6.39 -16.55 27.02
N GLY A 196 -5.87 -15.41 26.55
CA GLY A 196 -5.59 -14.22 27.37
C GLY A 196 -6.81 -13.40 27.83
N LEU A 197 -8.02 -13.71 27.36
CA LEU A 197 -9.26 -12.99 27.69
C LEU A 197 -10.04 -13.55 28.89
N ILE A 198 -9.51 -14.55 29.62
CA ILE A 198 -10.14 -15.07 30.85
C ILE A 198 -9.50 -14.41 32.10
N GLN A 199 -10.04 -13.24 32.42
CA GLN A 199 -10.12 -12.48 33.70
C GLN A 199 -8.98 -12.51 34.75
N PRO A 200 -8.66 -11.34 35.36
CA PRO A 200 -7.73 -11.25 36.47
C PRO A 200 -8.24 -12.00 37.70
N MET A 201 -7.36 -12.78 38.34
CA MET A 201 -7.61 -13.36 39.66
C MET A 201 -7.85 -12.23 40.66
N ARG A 202 -9.12 -12.09 41.08
CA ARG A 202 -9.48 -11.40 42.31
C ARG A 202 -8.76 -12.08 43.47
N THR A 203 -8.04 -11.28 44.26
CA THR A 203 -7.78 -11.58 45.67
C THR A 203 -8.31 -10.41 46.48
#